data_AF-A0A7W0LUW0-F1
#
_entry.id   AF-A0A7W0LUW0-F1
#
_cell.length_a   1.000
_cell.length_b   1.000
_cell.length_c   1.000
_cell.angle_alpha   90.00
_cell.angle_beta   90.00
_cell.angle_gamma   90.00
#
_symmetry.space_group_name_H-M   'P 1'
#
loop_
_entity.id
_entity.type
_entity.pdbx_description
1 polymer ?
#
loop_
_entity_poly.entity_id
_entity_poly.type
_entity_poly.pdbx_seq_one_letter_code
_entity_poly.pdbx_strand_id
1 'polypeptide(L)'
;MTGRSVAGRRAFTDEELDLALEALSDPDRFREAEQRVAQVAPQLQKILNQALHAGGWFGEAHESQVRRVTDATDEAEGLAALRTLLAEETRMGMLVGVAVGWELARELELEGTGDR
;
A
#
# COMPACT_ATOMS: atom_id res chain seq x y z
N MET A 1 11.43 -7.05 39.47
CA MET A 1 12.10 -6.79 38.19
C MET A 1 11.68 -7.89 37.22
N THR A 2 10.53 -7.69 36.57
CA THR A 2 9.88 -8.72 35.76
C THR A 2 10.30 -8.52 34.31
N GLY A 3 10.95 -9.54 33.74
CA GLY A 3 11.36 -9.57 32.35
C GLY A 3 10.14 -9.52 31.44
N ARG A 4 10.08 -8.49 30.60
CA ARG A 4 9.08 -8.33 29.55
C ARG A 4 9.39 -9.34 28.44
N SER A 5 8.63 -10.42 28.38
CA SER A 5 8.68 -11.37 27.25
C SER A 5 8.12 -10.66 26.03
N VAL A 6 8.99 -10.31 25.09
CA VAL A 6 8.62 -9.87 23.74
C VAL A 6 8.09 -11.12 23.03
N ALA A 7 6.76 -11.26 22.95
CA ALA A 7 6.15 -12.30 22.13
C ALA A 7 6.68 -12.13 20.70
N GLY A 8 7.46 -13.12 20.25
CA GLY A 8 8.20 -13.07 19.00
C GLY A 8 7.26 -12.90 17.81
N ARG A 9 7.59 -11.94 16.95
CA ARG A 9 7.00 -11.75 15.61
C ARG A 9 7.02 -13.10 14.87
N ARG A 10 5.88 -13.75 14.70
CA ARG A 10 5.75 -14.89 13.79
C ARG A 10 5.76 -14.34 12.36
N ALA A 11 6.72 -14.77 11.55
CA ALA A 11 6.64 -14.56 10.10
C ALA A 11 5.54 -15.48 9.56
N PHE A 12 4.64 -14.93 8.73
CA PHE A 12 3.62 -15.73 8.04
C PHE A 12 4.29 -16.68 7.06
N THR A 13 3.77 -17.91 6.94
CA THR A 13 4.20 -18.85 5.90
C THR A 13 3.58 -18.49 4.55
N ASP A 14 4.17 -18.95 3.45
CA ASP A 14 3.60 -18.75 2.10
C ASP A 14 2.19 -19.35 2.00
N GLU A 15 1.95 -20.51 2.64
CA GLU A 15 0.63 -21.15 2.70
C GLU A 15 -0.41 -20.30 3.48
N GLU A 16 0.00 -19.68 4.59
CA GLU A 16 -0.86 -18.75 5.33
C GLU A 16 -1.20 -17.51 4.48
N LEU A 17 -0.25 -17.04 3.68
CA LEU A 17 -0.45 -15.92 2.75
C LEU A 17 -1.42 -16.29 1.62
N ASP A 18 -1.24 -17.45 0.99
CA ASP A 18 -2.11 -17.92 -0.09
C ASP A 18 -3.55 -18.12 0.39
N LEU A 19 -3.75 -18.72 1.57
CA LEU A 19 -5.07 -18.87 2.17
C LEU A 19 -5.73 -17.51 2.47
N ALA A 20 -4.95 -16.54 2.93
CA ALA A 20 -5.46 -15.18 3.17
C ALA A 20 -5.85 -14.49 1.86
N LEU A 21 -5.06 -14.66 0.80
CA LEU A 21 -5.37 -14.14 -0.54
C LEU A 21 -6.65 -14.76 -1.10
N GLU A 22 -6.81 -16.08 -1.01
CA GLU A 22 -8.03 -16.77 -1.44
C GLU A 22 -9.25 -16.26 -0.67
N ALA A 23 -9.10 -16.03 0.64
CA ALA A 23 -10.17 -15.52 1.47
C ALA A 23 -10.52 -14.05 1.18
N LEU A 24 -9.63 -13.27 0.55
CA LEU A 24 -9.88 -11.91 0.07
C LEU A 24 -10.55 -11.89 -1.32
N SER A 25 -10.53 -13.00 -2.05
CA SER A 25 -11.26 -13.16 -3.33
C SER A 25 -12.78 -13.18 -3.14
N ASP A 26 -13.27 -13.35 -1.90
CA ASP A 26 -14.69 -13.22 -1.56
C ASP A 26 -15.17 -11.76 -1.75
N PRO A 27 -16.07 -11.49 -2.71
CA PRO A 27 -16.54 -10.14 -3.02
C PRO A 27 -17.24 -9.45 -1.84
N ASP A 28 -17.88 -10.21 -0.95
CA ASP A 28 -18.62 -9.65 0.18
C ASP A 28 -17.67 -9.20 1.29
N ARG A 29 -16.60 -9.96 1.55
CA ARG A 29 -15.53 -9.56 2.48
C ARG A 29 -14.80 -8.31 2.01
N PHE A 30 -14.57 -8.19 0.71
CA PHE A 30 -13.96 -6.99 0.13
C PHE A 30 -14.85 -5.76 0.34
N ARG A 31 -16.16 -5.89 0.12
CA ARG A 31 -17.13 -4.78 0.31
C ARG A 31 -17.21 -4.28 1.74
N GLU A 32 -17.18 -5.17 2.72
CA GLU A 32 -17.15 -4.79 4.14
C GLU A 32 -15.84 -4.09 4.53
N ALA A 33 -14.71 -4.53 3.98
CA ALA A 33 -13.43 -3.85 4.16
C ALA A 33 -13.45 -2.45 3.52
N GLU A 34 -13.96 -2.34 2.30
CA GLU A 34 -14.09 -1.08 1.56
C GLU A 34 -14.93 -0.05 2.32
N GLN A 35 -16.09 -0.46 2.86
CA GLN A 35 -16.95 0.45 3.65
C GLN A 35 -16.27 0.98 4.91
N ARG A 36 -15.50 0.15 5.62
CA ARG A 36 -14.74 0.57 6.79
C ARG A 36 -13.61 1.53 6.42
N VAL A 37 -12.87 1.23 5.36
CA VAL A 37 -11.80 2.08 4.84
C VAL A 37 -12.35 3.42 4.36
N ALA A 38 -13.51 3.44 3.69
CA ALA A 38 -14.14 4.65 3.19
C ALA A 38 -14.40 5.71 4.28
N GLN A 39 -14.69 5.28 5.52
CA GLN A 39 -14.93 6.17 6.66
C GLN A 39 -13.67 6.93 7.09
N VAL A 40 -12.48 6.34 6.88
CA VAL A 40 -11.18 6.90 7.27
C VAL A 40 -10.32 7.30 6.07
N ALA A 41 -10.85 7.15 4.85
CA ALA A 41 -10.12 7.38 3.60
C ALA A 41 -9.43 8.76 3.53
N PRO A 42 -10.02 9.89 3.98
CA PRO A 42 -9.34 11.18 3.96
C PRO A 42 -8.09 11.23 4.85
N GLN A 43 -8.06 10.47 5.96
CA GLN A 43 -6.91 10.42 6.86
C GLN A 43 -5.84 9.49 6.31
N LEU A 44 -6.24 8.33 5.79
CA LEU A 44 -5.34 7.40 5.10
C LEU A 44 -4.67 8.05 3.90
N GLN A 45 -5.39 8.85 3.11
CA GLN A 45 -4.82 9.59 1.98
C GLN A 45 -3.70 10.55 2.42
N LYS A 46 -3.85 11.20 3.59
CA LYS A 46 -2.79 12.08 4.13
C LYS A 46 -1.54 11.28 4.49
N ILE A 47 -1.71 10.14 5.16
CA ILE A 47 -0.60 9.24 5.54
C ILE A 47 0.09 8.71 4.29
N LEU A 48 -0.69 8.26 3.30
CA LEU A 48 -0.18 7.77 2.03
C LEU A 48 0.65 8.84 1.31
N ASN A 49 0.14 10.07 1.21
CA ASN A 49 0.86 11.18 0.60
C ASN A 49 2.18 11.49 1.32
N GLN A 50 2.18 11.43 2.65
CA GLN A 50 3.40 11.61 3.46
C GLN A 50 4.41 10.49 3.21
N ALA A 51 3.97 9.23 3.18
CA ALA A 51 4.82 8.09 2.91
C ALA A 51 5.43 8.14 1.50
N LEU A 52 4.64 8.51 0.50
CA LEU A 52 5.10 8.68 -0.87
C LEU A 52 6.14 9.81 -0.99
N HIS A 53 5.94 10.91 -0.28
CA HIS A 53 6.90 12.02 -0.25
C HIS A 53 8.18 11.66 0.51
N ALA A 54 8.07 11.05 1.69
CA ALA A 54 9.21 10.67 2.54
C ALA A 54 10.08 9.56 1.91
N GLY A 55 9.46 8.62 1.19
CA GLY A 55 10.17 7.56 0.47
C GLY A 55 10.87 8.02 -0.81
N GLY A 56 10.73 9.30 -1.19
CA GLY A 56 11.28 9.83 -2.43
C GLY A 56 10.63 9.23 -3.69
N TRP A 57 9.44 8.65 -3.57
CA TRP A 57 8.76 7.97 -4.67
C TRP A 57 8.33 8.94 -5.79
N PHE A 58 8.02 10.19 -5.43
CA PHE A 58 7.82 11.30 -6.35
C PHE A 58 9.10 12.13 -6.56
N GLY A 59 10.27 11.52 -6.49
CA GLY A 59 11.57 12.17 -6.69
C GLY A 59 11.97 12.29 -8.18
N GLU A 60 13.26 12.48 -8.42
CA GLU A 60 13.82 12.74 -9.78
C GLU A 60 13.46 11.64 -10.80
N ALA A 61 13.30 10.39 -10.36
CA ALA A 61 12.90 9.28 -11.22
C ALA A 61 11.48 9.46 -11.79
N HIS A 62 10.52 9.87 -10.96
CA HIS A 62 9.15 10.18 -11.40
C HIS A 62 9.15 11.36 -12.37
N GLU A 63 9.84 12.44 -12.03
CA GLU A 63 9.99 13.63 -12.89
C GLU A 63 10.64 13.31 -14.25
N SER A 64 11.56 12.34 -14.30
CA SER A 64 12.13 11.86 -15.57
C SER A 64 11.13 11.09 -16.44
N GLN A 65 10.20 10.33 -15.82
CA GLN A 65 9.17 9.57 -16.54
C GLN A 65 8.08 10.50 -17.04
N VAL A 66 7.69 11.50 -16.24
CA VAL A 66 6.75 12.56 -16.66
C VAL A 66 7.34 13.31 -17.86
N ARG A 67 8.61 13.73 -17.80
CA ARG A 67 9.28 14.38 -18.93
C ARG A 67 9.32 13.51 -20.19
N ARG A 68 9.55 12.21 -20.04
CA ARG A 68 9.51 11.27 -21.18
C ARG A 68 8.16 11.28 -21.90
N VAL A 69 7.06 11.49 -21.17
CA VAL A 69 5.72 11.63 -21.76
C VAL A 69 5.55 13.01 -22.41
N THR A 70 5.99 14.09 -21.76
CA THR A 70 5.78 15.46 -22.27
C THR A 70 6.67 15.80 -23.45
N ASP A 71 7.86 15.21 -23.53
CA ASP A 71 8.87 15.50 -24.55
C ASP A 71 8.71 14.59 -25.78
N ALA A 72 7.79 13.63 -25.75
CA ALA A 72 7.52 12.73 -26.86
C ALA A 72 6.97 13.50 -28.06
N THR A 73 7.68 13.42 -29.19
CA THR A 73 7.25 14.07 -30.45
C THR A 73 6.37 13.17 -31.32
N ASP A 74 6.32 11.87 -31.01
CA ASP A 74 5.48 10.87 -31.65
C ASP A 74 4.33 10.45 -30.72
N GLU A 75 3.12 10.37 -31.25
CA GLU A 75 1.92 10.05 -30.46
C GLU A 75 1.95 8.61 -29.92
N ALA A 76 2.46 7.65 -30.69
CA ALA A 76 2.55 6.26 -30.26
C ALA A 76 3.62 6.08 -29.18
N GLU A 77 4.76 6.78 -29.30
CA GLU A 77 5.79 6.86 -28.27
C GLU A 77 5.26 7.47 -26.98
N GLY A 78 4.56 8.61 -27.07
CA GLY A 78 3.95 9.27 -25.91
C GLY A 78 2.92 8.38 -25.21
N LEU A 79 2.08 7.67 -25.97
CA LEU A 79 1.11 6.73 -25.42
C LEU A 79 1.78 5.53 -24.73
N ALA A 80 2.87 5.00 -25.29
CA ALA A 80 3.63 3.93 -24.67
C ALA A 80 4.28 4.39 -23.36
N ALA A 81 4.92 5.57 -23.35
CA ALA A 81 5.51 6.17 -22.16
C ALA A 81 4.47 6.41 -21.06
N LEU A 82 3.29 6.92 -21.42
CA LEU A 82 2.19 7.13 -20.48
C LEU A 82 1.70 5.83 -19.85
N ARG A 83 1.53 4.76 -20.66
CA ARG A 83 1.14 3.44 -20.15
C ARG A 83 2.16 2.89 -19.16
N THR A 84 3.45 3.06 -19.44
CA THR A 84 4.52 2.66 -18.52
C THR A 84 4.46 3.45 -17.23
N LEU A 85 4.29 4.79 -17.30
CA LEU A 85 4.15 5.63 -16.12
C LEU A 85 2.98 5.17 -15.23
N LEU A 86 1.80 4.97 -15.82
CA LEU A 86 0.60 4.53 -15.09
C LEU A 86 0.76 3.14 -14.46
N ALA A 87 1.43 2.22 -15.15
CA ALA A 87 1.71 0.89 -14.61
C ALA A 87 2.63 0.95 -13.38
N GLU A 88 3.67 1.78 -13.43
CA GLU A 88 4.56 2.00 -12.29
C GLU A 88 3.84 2.69 -11.13
N GLU A 89 3.03 3.72 -11.39
CA GLU A 89 2.23 4.38 -10.35
C GLU A 89 1.24 3.41 -9.68
N THR A 90 0.58 2.55 -10.47
CA THR A 90 -0.33 1.54 -9.93
C THR A 90 0.42 0.54 -9.04
N ARG A 91 1.58 0.07 -9.50
CA ARG A 91 2.45 -0.85 -8.74
C ARG A 91 2.91 -0.21 -7.43
N MET A 92 3.34 1.05 -7.47
CA MET A 92 3.79 1.78 -6.27
C MET A 92 2.63 2.04 -5.31
N GLY A 93 1.47 2.50 -5.81
CA GLY A 93 0.27 2.72 -5.02
C GLY A 93 -0.19 1.46 -4.31
N MET A 94 -0.15 0.31 -4.99
CA MET A 94 -0.42 -1.00 -4.39
C MET A 94 0.58 -1.34 -3.28
N LEU A 95 1.89 -1.24 -3.54
CA LEU A 95 2.92 -1.57 -2.54
C LEU A 95 2.80 -0.71 -1.28
N VAL A 96 2.63 0.60 -1.44
CA VAL A 96 2.51 1.52 -0.30
C VAL A 96 1.16 1.31 0.40
N GLY A 97 0.07 1.13 -0.35
CA GLY A 97 -1.26 0.86 0.21
C GLY A 97 -1.29 -0.40 1.07
N VAL A 98 -0.69 -1.51 0.59
CA VAL A 98 -0.57 -2.76 1.36
C VAL A 98 0.29 -2.57 2.60
N ALA A 99 1.43 -1.88 2.48
CA ALA A 99 2.30 -1.61 3.62
C ALA A 99 1.60 -0.78 4.71
N VAL A 100 0.91 0.30 4.33
CA VAL A 100 0.11 1.12 5.26
C VAL A 100 -1.01 0.28 5.89
N GLY A 101 -1.68 -0.58 5.12
CA GLY A 101 -2.71 -1.48 5.63
C GLY A 101 -2.17 -2.47 6.67
N TRP A 102 -0.98 -3.03 6.44
CA TRP A 102 -0.32 -3.93 7.39
C TRP A 102 0.11 -3.22 8.67
N GLU A 103 0.72 -2.04 8.59
CA GLU A 103 1.08 -1.30 9.80
C GLU A 103 -0.17 -0.86 10.58
N LEU A 104 -1.23 -0.42 9.90
CA LEU A 104 -2.50 -0.10 10.56
C LEU A 104 -3.09 -1.31 11.30
N ALA A 105 -3.12 -2.49 10.66
CA ALA A 105 -3.60 -3.71 11.31
C ALA A 105 -2.77 -4.05 12.55
N ARG A 106 -1.44 -3.89 12.49
CA ARG A 106 -0.57 -4.12 13.65
C ARG A 106 -0.83 -3.15 14.79
N GLU A 107 -0.98 -1.86 14.51
CA GLU A 107 -1.31 -0.86 15.54
C GLU A 107 -2.64 -1.22 16.24
N LEU A 108 -3.64 -1.66 15.49
CA LEU A 108 -4.93 -2.10 16.04
C LEU A 108 -4.83 -3.40 16.87
N GLU A 109 -3.98 -4.35 16.48
CA GLU A 109 -3.74 -5.58 17.25
C GLU A 109 -2.97 -5.32 18.56
N LEU A 110 -2.04 -4.36 18.53
CA LEU A 110 -1.31 -3.90 19.72
C LEU A 110 -2.23 -3.20 20.72
N GLU A 111 -3.20 -2.41 20.24
CA GLU A 111 -4.24 -1.81 21.09
C GLU A 111 -5.17 -2.88 21.69
N GLY A 112 -5.58 -3.89 20.91
CA GLY A 112 -6.47 -4.97 21.35
C GLY A 112 -5.86 -5.99 22.31
N THR A 113 -4.53 -5.98 22.49
CA THR A 113 -3.81 -6.80 23.48
C THR A 113 -3.46 -6.04 24.77
N GLY A 114 -3.69 -4.73 24.81
CA GLY A 114 -3.49 -3.89 26.00
C GLY A 114 -4.68 -3.83 26.97
N ASP A 115 -5.88 -4.26 26.55
CA ASP A 115 -7.14 -4.15 27.31
C ASP A 115 -7.76 -5.52 27.71
N ARG A 116 -6.93 -6.52 28.04
CA ARG A 116 -7.37 -7.79 28.63
C ARG A 116 -6.56 -8.23 29.84
#